data_AF-C6Y2X9-F1
#
_entry.id   AF-C6Y2X9-F1
#
_cell.length_a   1.000
_cell.length_b   1.000
_cell.length_c   1.000
_cell.angle_alpha   90.00
_cell.angle_beta   90.00
_cell.angle_gamma   90.00
#
_symmetry.space_group_name_H-M   'P 1'
#
loop_
_entity.id
_entity.type
_entity.pdbx_description
1 polymer ?
#
loop_
_entity_poly.entity_id
_entity_poly.type
_entity_poly.pdbx_seq_one_letter_code
_entity_poly.pdbx_strand_id
1 'polypeptide(L)'
;MLKILSYLNIALALAYFFGYLLNSYSWPIVAILIVIVFNGMVLRHLENEKAFNPVHYVLAFLNMVFAIFLSIWAFHILQSSIEHNYFVDSGIYLGLTTLFVLSIMLHLLLLFRKQY
;
A
#
# COMPACT_ATOMS: atom_id res chain seq x y z
N MET A 1 15.15 2.09 9.09
CA MET A 1 14.23 1.10 8.52
C MET A 1 12.86 1.70 8.18
N LEU A 2 12.09 2.24 9.14
CA LEU A 2 10.78 2.86 8.85
C LEU A 2 10.82 3.96 7.79
N LYS A 3 11.81 4.88 7.82
CA LYS A 3 11.95 5.92 6.77
C LYS A 3 12.07 5.33 5.37
N ILE A 4 12.88 4.28 5.20
CA ILE A 4 13.07 3.61 3.90
C ILE A 4 11.75 2.97 3.43
N LEU A 5 11.02 2.33 4.34
CA LEU A 5 9.71 1.76 4.04
C LEU A 5 8.65 2.83 3.72
N SER A 6 8.74 4.02 4.33
CA SER A 6 7.88 5.15 3.95
C SER A 6 8.11 5.56 2.51
N TYR A 7 9.38 5.74 2.11
CA TYR A 7 9.71 6.08 0.72
C TYR A 7 9.32 4.96 -0.24
N LEU A 8 9.56 3.70 0.13
CA LEU A 8 9.17 2.54 -0.68
C LEU A 8 7.65 2.48 -0.86
N ASN A 9 6.87 2.65 0.20
CA ASN A 9 5.41 2.68 0.11
C ASN A 9 4.91 3.81 -0.78
N ILE A 10 5.51 5.01 -0.71
CA ILE A 10 5.15 6.13 -1.58
C ILE A 10 5.50 5.81 -3.04
N ALA A 11 6.69 5.27 -3.30
CA ALA A 11 7.12 4.88 -4.65
C ALA A 11 6.21 3.79 -5.25
N LEU A 12 5.88 2.76 -4.47
CA LEU A 12 4.96 1.69 -4.88
C LEU A 12 3.53 2.20 -5.07
N ALA A 13 3.06 3.12 -4.23
CA ALA A 13 1.76 3.77 -4.40
C ALA A 13 1.67 4.53 -5.73
N LEU A 14 2.72 5.27 -6.09
CA LEU A 14 2.81 5.97 -7.37
C LEU A 14 2.90 4.98 -8.55
N ALA A 15 3.75 3.95 -8.45
CA ALA A 15 3.86 2.93 -9.50
C ALA A 15 2.52 2.21 -9.73
N TYR A 16 1.84 1.86 -8.63
CA TYR A 16 0.52 1.23 -8.68
C TYR A 16 -0.55 2.17 -9.26
N PHE A 17 -0.49 3.46 -8.92
CA PHE A 17 -1.35 4.49 -9.51
C PHE A 17 -1.18 4.59 -11.03
N PHE A 18 0.06 4.55 -11.55
CA PHE A 18 0.30 4.54 -12.99
C PHE A 18 -0.29 3.31 -13.68
N GLY A 19 -0.22 2.14 -13.05
CA GLY A 19 -0.90 0.94 -13.55
C GLY A 19 -2.43 1.07 -13.56
N TYR A 20 -2.99 1.87 -12.66
CA TYR A 20 -4.43 2.07 -12.52
C TYR A 20 -5.00 3.23 -13.33
N LEU A 21 -4.18 4.18 -13.79
CA LEU A 21 -4.63 5.27 -14.68
C LEU A 21 -5.28 4.76 -15.98
N LEU A 22 -5.09 3.48 -16.31
CA LEU A 22 -5.72 2.80 -17.43
C LEU A 22 -7.13 2.26 -17.13
N ASN A 23 -7.57 2.26 -15.87
CA ASN A 23 -8.86 1.72 -15.41
C ASN A 23 -9.75 2.79 -14.77
N SER A 24 -11.02 2.86 -15.17
CA SER A 24 -11.96 3.94 -14.82
C SER A 24 -12.51 3.94 -13.39
N TYR A 25 -11.98 3.13 -12.46
CA TYR A 25 -12.48 3.07 -11.08
C TYR A 25 -11.80 4.11 -10.19
N SER A 26 -12.60 4.97 -9.54
CA SER A 26 -12.13 6.10 -8.73
C SER A 26 -11.72 5.76 -7.30
N TRP A 27 -12.22 4.66 -6.73
CA TRP A 27 -11.97 4.27 -5.33
C TRP A 27 -10.51 3.93 -5.01
N PRO A 28 -9.76 3.20 -5.86
CA PRO A 28 -8.34 2.90 -5.62
C PRO A 28 -7.48 4.16 -5.53
N ILE A 29 -7.84 5.23 -6.25
CA ILE A 29 -7.12 6.50 -6.21
C ILE A 29 -7.14 7.11 -4.81
N VAL A 30 -8.31 7.11 -4.16
CA VAL A 30 -8.47 7.62 -2.80
C VAL A 30 -7.62 6.81 -1.82
N ALA A 31 -7.61 5.49 -1.94
CA ALA A 31 -6.82 4.62 -1.08
C ALA A 31 -5.31 4.81 -1.27
N ILE A 32 -4.85 4.98 -2.51
CA ILE A 32 -3.45 5.33 -2.82
C ILE A 32 -3.07 6.66 -2.18
N LEU A 33 -3.93 7.67 -2.27
CA LEU A 33 -3.69 8.98 -1.63
C LEU A 33 -3.55 8.83 -0.12
N ILE A 34 -4.38 8.01 0.52
CA ILE A 34 -4.29 7.70 1.96
C ILE A 34 -2.94 7.06 2.30
N VAL A 35 -2.44 6.12 1.48
CA VAL A 35 -1.10 5.52 1.67
C VAL A 35 -0.03 6.62 1.62
N ILE A 36 -0.07 7.51 0.64
CA ILE A 36 0.92 8.59 0.47
C ILE A 36 0.88 9.54 1.68
N VAL A 37 -0.31 10.02 2.06
CA VAL A 37 -0.49 10.94 3.18
C VAL A 37 0.00 10.33 4.48
N PHE A 38 -0.37 9.07 4.76
CA PHE A 38 0.08 8.37 5.95
C PHE A 38 1.60 8.25 6.02
N ASN A 39 2.25 7.77 4.95
CA ASN A 39 3.70 7.59 4.92
C ASN A 39 4.44 8.94 5.02
N GLY A 40 3.89 10.01 4.46
CA GLY A 40 4.37 11.38 4.64
C GLY A 40 4.24 11.87 6.09
N MET A 41 3.13 11.57 6.76
CA MET A 41 2.96 11.88 8.19
C MET A 41 3.94 11.10 9.06
N VAL A 42 4.16 9.81 8.77
CA VAL A 42 5.15 8.99 9.48
C VAL A 42 6.57 9.54 9.29
N LEU A 43 6.95 9.97 8.07
CA LEU A 43 8.24 10.62 7.84
C LEU A 43 8.39 11.89 8.67
N ARG A 44 7.37 12.75 8.66
CA ARG A 44 7.38 13.99 9.44
C ARG A 44 7.45 13.74 10.94
N HIS A 45 6.76 12.70 11.43
CA HIS A 45 6.85 12.23 12.82
C HIS A 45 8.28 11.78 13.17
N LEU A 46 8.92 11.02 12.29
CA LEU A 46 10.30 10.52 12.48
C LEU A 46 11.38 11.60 12.37
N GLU A 47 11.11 12.72 11.70
CA GLU A 47 12.06 13.83 11.52
C GLU A 47 11.94 14.90 12.61
N ASN A 48 10.71 15.19 13.06
CA ASN A 48 10.44 16.28 13.99
C ASN A 48 10.13 15.80 15.42
N GLU A 49 10.29 14.50 15.68
CA GLU A 49 9.99 13.86 16.98
C GLU A 49 8.61 14.21 17.56
N LYS A 50 7.63 14.48 16.69
CA LYS A 50 6.29 14.89 17.10
C LYS A 50 5.57 13.71 17.75
N ALA A 51 4.65 13.96 18.68
CA ALA A 51 3.83 12.90 19.23
C ALA A 51 2.98 12.21 18.15
N PHE A 52 2.84 10.89 18.26
CA PHE A 52 1.90 10.12 17.46
C PHE A 52 0.48 10.46 17.92
N ASN A 53 -0.42 10.81 17.00
CA ASN A 53 -1.75 11.28 17.33
C ASN A 53 -2.85 10.34 16.80
N PRO A 54 -4.11 10.48 17.23
CA PRO A 54 -5.22 9.62 16.79
C PRO A 54 -5.38 9.51 15.26
N VAL A 55 -5.07 10.59 14.52
CA VAL A 55 -5.13 10.62 13.05
C VAL A 55 -4.19 9.58 12.43
N HIS A 56 -3.00 9.37 13.02
CA HIS A 56 -2.09 8.35 12.52
C HIS A 56 -2.66 6.93 12.65
N TYR A 57 -3.38 6.63 13.74
CA TYR A 57 -4.01 5.32 13.93
C TYR A 57 -5.14 5.10 12.94
N VAL A 58 -5.97 6.11 12.68
CA VAL A 58 -7.04 6.03 11.66
C VAL A 58 -6.43 5.79 10.28
N LEU A 59 -5.40 6.53 9.89
CA LEU A 59 -4.73 6.34 8.61
C LEU A 59 -4.00 4.99 8.51
N ALA A 60 -3.40 4.50 9.60
CA ALA A 60 -2.80 3.17 9.66
C ALA A 60 -3.86 2.07 9.44
N PHE A 61 -5.03 2.21 10.07
CA PHE A 61 -6.15 1.30 9.89
C PHE A 61 -6.64 1.29 8.44
N LEU A 62 -6.83 2.47 7.83
CA LEU A 62 -7.24 2.57 6.42
C LEU A 62 -6.23 1.93 5.47
N ASN A 63 -4.93 2.07 5.73
CA ASN A 63 -3.89 1.38 4.95
C ASN A 63 -3.93 -0.14 5.13
N MET A 64 -4.24 -0.62 6.34
CA MET A 64 -4.45 -2.05 6.58
C MET A 64 -5.64 -2.58 5.77
N VAL A 65 -6.76 -1.87 5.80
CA VAL A 65 -7.96 -2.20 5.00
C VAL A 65 -7.63 -2.22 3.51
N PHE A 66 -6.87 -1.22 3.02
CA PHE A 66 -6.48 -1.17 1.62
C PHE A 66 -5.57 -2.34 1.22
N ALA A 67 -4.61 -2.71 2.06
CA ALA A 67 -3.74 -3.85 1.77
C ALA A 67 -4.51 -5.18 1.77
N ILE A 68 -5.52 -5.35 2.63
CA ILE A 68 -6.44 -6.51 2.60
C ILE A 68 -7.22 -6.51 1.28
N PHE A 69 -7.78 -5.37 0.88
CA PHE A 69 -8.49 -5.23 -0.40
C PHE A 69 -7.60 -5.60 -1.59
N LEU A 70 -6.36 -5.09 -1.63
CA LEU A 70 -5.38 -5.44 -2.67
C LEU A 70 -5.07 -6.94 -2.70
N SER A 71 -5.00 -7.57 -1.53
CA SER A 71 -4.73 -9.01 -1.41
C SER A 71 -5.87 -9.84 -2.01
N ILE A 72 -7.12 -9.49 -1.68
CA ILE A 72 -8.32 -10.13 -2.26
C ILE A 72 -8.35 -9.93 -3.78
N TRP A 73 -8.08 -8.71 -4.24
CA TRP A 73 -8.09 -8.39 -5.66
C TRP A 73 -6.98 -9.13 -6.44
N ALA A 74 -5.78 -9.21 -5.87
CA ALA A 74 -4.68 -9.98 -6.44
C ALA A 74 -5.04 -11.47 -6.53
N PHE A 75 -5.74 -12.01 -5.53
CA PHE A 75 -6.21 -13.39 -5.57
C PHE A 75 -7.22 -13.64 -6.69
N HIS A 76 -8.19 -12.74 -6.90
CA HIS A 76 -9.14 -12.84 -8.02
C HIS A 76 -8.44 -12.77 -9.38
N ILE A 77 -7.47 -11.86 -9.55
CA ILE A 77 -6.68 -11.78 -10.79
C ILE A 77 -5.89 -13.06 -11.00
N LEU A 78 -5.25 -13.58 -9.96
CA LEU A 78 -4.51 -14.84 -10.05
C LEU A 78 -5.43 -15.99 -10.49
N GLN A 79 -6.60 -16.12 -9.88
CA GLN A 79 -7.57 -17.15 -10.26
C GLN A 79 -8.03 -16.98 -11.71
N SER A 80 -8.41 -15.77 -12.11
CA SER A 80 -8.83 -15.49 -13.49
C SER A 80 -7.72 -15.78 -14.50
N SER A 81 -6.47 -15.47 -14.17
CA SER A 81 -5.30 -15.75 -15.02
C SER A 81 -5.02 -17.23 -15.17
N ILE A 82 -5.28 -18.02 -14.12
CA ILE A 82 -5.22 -19.50 -14.17
C ILE A 82 -6.30 -20.03 -15.11
N GLU A 83 -7.54 -19.57 -14.95
CA GLU A 83 -8.68 -20.06 -15.73
C GLU A 83 -8.55 -19.74 -17.23
N HIS A 84 -7.99 -18.58 -17.58
CA HIS A 84 -7.96 -18.08 -18.96
C HIS A 84 -6.55 -18.11 -19.61
N ASN A 85 -5.53 -18.61 -18.92
CA ASN A 85 -4.12 -18.70 -19.39
C ASN A 85 -3.46 -17.36 -19.81
N TYR A 86 -3.90 -16.21 -19.29
CA TYR A 86 -3.31 -14.88 -19.58
C TYR A 86 -2.28 -14.42 -18.53
N PHE A 87 -1.43 -15.35 -18.08
CA PHE A 87 -0.41 -15.09 -17.05
C PHE A 87 0.65 -14.04 -17.44
N VAL A 88 1.00 -13.97 -18.72
CA VAL A 88 2.04 -13.06 -19.21
C VAL A 88 1.67 -11.59 -18.96
N ASP A 89 0.41 -11.24 -19.16
CA ASP A 89 -0.06 -9.86 -19.01
C ASP A 89 -0.34 -9.48 -17.55
N SER A 90 -0.70 -10.45 -16.71
CA SER A 90 -1.07 -10.23 -15.31
C SER A 90 0.10 -10.34 -14.32
N GLY A 91 1.21 -10.98 -14.71
CA GLY A 91 2.34 -11.27 -13.83
C GLY A 91 3.00 -10.02 -13.23
N ILE A 92 3.22 -8.97 -14.03
CA ILE A 92 3.82 -7.71 -13.56
C ILE A 92 2.91 -7.05 -12.52
N TYR A 93 1.61 -7.00 -12.80
CA TYR A 93 0.63 -6.41 -11.88
C TYR A 93 0.55 -7.19 -10.56
N LEU A 94 0.53 -8.52 -10.61
CA LEU A 94 0.53 -9.37 -9.42
C LEU A 94 1.81 -9.20 -8.59
N GLY A 95 2.98 -9.14 -9.24
CA GLY A 95 4.26 -8.90 -8.58
C GLY A 95 4.30 -7.54 -7.87
N LEU A 96 3.91 -6.47 -8.57
CA LEU A 96 3.86 -5.12 -8.01
C LEU A 96 2.87 -5.04 -6.83
N THR A 97 1.67 -5.62 -6.99
CA THR A 97 0.63 -5.62 -5.95
C THR A 97 1.09 -6.37 -4.71
N THR A 98 1.70 -7.55 -4.90
CA THR A 98 2.22 -8.37 -3.79
C THR A 98 3.32 -7.64 -3.03
N LEU A 99 4.27 -7.04 -3.74
CA LEU A 99 5.34 -6.26 -3.13
C LEU A 99 4.79 -5.06 -2.34
N PHE A 100 3.77 -4.39 -2.89
CA PHE A 100 3.14 -3.26 -2.25
C PHE A 100 2.40 -3.64 -0.97
N VAL A 101 1.61 -4.72 -1.00
CA VAL A 101 0.94 -5.28 0.18
C VAL A 101 1.95 -5.64 1.27
N LEU A 102 3.01 -6.38 0.91
CA LEU A 102 4.06 -6.76 1.86
C LEU A 102 4.74 -5.55 2.49
N SER A 103 5.03 -4.52 1.68
CA SER A 103 5.64 -3.27 2.15
C SER A 103 4.72 -2.54 3.14
N ILE A 104 3.42 -2.45 2.86
CA ILE A 104 2.45 -1.85 3.80
C ILE A 104 2.40 -2.65 5.11
N MET A 105 2.27 -3.98 5.03
CA MET A 105 2.17 -4.85 6.21
C MET A 105 3.42 -4.76 7.10
N LEU A 106 4.60 -4.84 6.49
CA LEU A 106 5.87 -4.78 7.21
C LEU A 106 6.08 -3.39 7.82
N HIS A 107 5.68 -2.32 7.12
CA HIS A 107 5.71 -0.97 7.68
C HIS A 107 4.81 -0.84 8.91
N LEU A 108 3.54 -1.27 8.82
CA LEU A 108 2.59 -1.19 9.92
C LEU A 108 3.08 -1.99 11.14
N LEU A 109 3.56 -3.21 10.93
CA LEU A 109 4.10 -4.06 11.99
C LEU A 109 5.26 -3.38 12.73
N LEU A 110 6.23 -2.83 11.99
CA LEU A 110 7.37 -2.14 12.59
C LEU A 110 6.98 -0.83 13.29
N LEU A 111 5.97 -0.14 12.77
CA LEU A 111 5.48 1.10 13.34
C LEU A 111 4.84 0.84 14.70
N PHE A 112 3.95 -0.16 14.79
CA PHE A 112 3.34 -0.55 16.06
C PHE A 112 4.39 -1.06 17.06
N ARG A 113 5.37 -1.86 16.62
CA ARG A 113 6.48 -2.30 17.48
C ARG A 113 7.35 -1.15 18.02
N LYS A 114 7.37 0.01 17.38
CA LYS A 114 8.16 1.17 17.85
C LYS A 114 7.37 2.06 18.81
N GLN A 115 6.04 2.05 18.75
CA GLN A 115 5.18 2.88 19.58
C GLN A 115 4.86 2.23 20.94
N TYR A 116 5.01 0.90 21.05
CA TYR A 116 4.94 0.13 22.29
C TYR A 116 6.34 -0.26 22.76
#